data_AF-A0A950DIS5-F1
#
_entry.id   AF-A0A950DIS5-F1
#
_cell.length_a   1.000
_cell.length_b   1.000
_cell.length_c   1.000
_cell.angle_alpha   90.00
_cell.angle_beta   90.00
_cell.angle_gamma   90.00
#
_symmetry.space_group_name_H-M   'P 1'
#
loop_
_entity.id
_entity.type
_entity.pdbx_description
1 polymer ?
#
loop_
_entity_poly.entity_id
_entity_poly.type
_entity_poly.pdbx_seq_one_letter_code
_entity_poly.pdbx_strand_id
1 'polypeptide(L)' 'MNKLIGWALAANALGFLLAIPCLVATTPITMVVFFLVSLPLFGIGLLLYLAAVVLDLRSHKVL' A
#
# COMPACT_ATOMS: atom_id res chain seq x y z
N MET A 1 -2.25 1.38 -18.48
CA MET A 1 -2.16 1.01 -17.04
C MET A 1 -3.24 1.75 -16.28
N ASN A 2 -4.11 1.05 -15.56
CA ASN A 2 -5.11 1.70 -14.69
C ASN A 2 -4.39 2.61 -13.71
N LYS A 3 -4.75 3.90 -13.68
CA LYS A 3 -4.12 4.90 -12.80
C LYS A 3 -4.07 4.40 -11.35
N LEU A 4 -5.11 3.70 -10.91
CA LEU A 4 -5.24 3.05 -9.60
C LEU A 4 -4.07 2.12 -9.24
N ILE A 5 -3.55 1.35 -10.21
CA ILE A 5 -2.39 0.47 -9.98
C ILE A 5 -1.14 1.30 -9.69
N GLY A 6 -0.97 2.43 -10.38
CA GLY A 6 0.12 3.37 -10.11
C GLY A 6 0.04 3.97 -8.70
N TRP A 7 -1.16 4.38 -8.28
CA TRP A 7 -1.38 4.87 -6.91
C TRP A 7 -1.13 3.78 -5.84
N ALA A 8 -1.59 2.55 -6.10
CA ALA A 8 -1.33 1.41 -5.21
C ALA A 8 0.16 1.12 -5.06
N LEU A 9 0.91 1.16 -6.18
CA LEU A 9 2.35 0.97 -6.18
C LEU A 9 3.05 2.07 -5.38
N ALA A 10 2.68 3.33 -5.60
CA ALA A 10 3.25 4.47 -4.89
C ALA A 10 2.97 4.39 -3.38
N ALA A 11 1.75 4.04 -2.97
CA ALA A 11 1.39 3.88 -1.56
C ALA A 11 2.20 2.77 -0.88
N ASN A 12 2.35 1.61 -1.54
CA ASN A 12 3.16 0.51 -1.02
C ASN A 12 4.65 0.87 -0.96
N ALA A 13 5.20 1.55 -1.97
CA ALA A 13 6.60 1.98 -1.98
C ALA A 13 6.87 2.99 -0.84
N LEU A 14 5.94 3.93 -0.60
CA LEU A 14 6.04 4.88 0.50
C LEU A 14 5.93 4.17 1.86
N GLY A 15 5.01 3.21 1.99
CA GLY A 15 4.89 2.37 3.18
C GLY A 15 6.20 1.63 3.49
N PHE A 16 6.84 1.05 2.47
CA PHE A 16 8.14 0.38 2.62
C PHE A 16 9.24 1.34 3.07
N LEU A 17 9.35 2.51 2.45
CA LEU A 17 10.32 3.53 2.84
C LEU A 17 10.18 3.94 4.31
N LEU A 18 8.94 4.06 4.80
CA LEU A 18 8.66 4.39 6.20
C LEU A 18 8.82 3.21 7.16
N ALA A 19 8.82 1.96 6.66
CA ALA A 19 9.08 0.77 7.46
C ALA A 19 10.57 0.52 7.72
N ILE A 20 11.45 0.91 6.78
CA ILE A 20 12.90 0.68 6.88
C ILE A 20 13.50 1.24 8.19
N PRO A 21 13.19 2.47 8.64
CA PRO A 21 13.71 2.98 9.91
C PRO A 21 13.34 2.10 11.12
N CYS A 22 12.14 1.50 11.14
CA CYS A 22 11.71 0.62 12.21
C CYS A 22 12.45 -0.74 12.20
N LEU A 23 12.83 -1.22 11.02
CA LEU A 23 13.64 -2.43 10.83
C LEU A 23 15.11 -2.24 11.22
N VAL A 24 15.67 -1.06 10.93
CA VAL A 24 17.07 -0.73 11.27
C VAL A 24 17.22 -0.38 12.75
N ALA A 25 16.29 0.40 13.30
CA ALA A 25 16.31 0.83 14.70
C ALA A 25 14.89 0.88 15.29
N THR A 26 14.58 -0.08 16.16
CA THR A 26 13.27 -0.17 16.80
C THR A 26 13.24 0.74 18.02
N THR A 27 12.74 1.96 17.83
CA THR A 27 12.49 2.95 18.89
C THR A 27 10.99 3.17 19.02
N PRO A 28 10.50 3.71 20.15
CA PRO A 28 9.08 4.02 20.30
C PRO A 28 8.55 4.90 19.15
N ILE A 29 9.36 5.84 18.67
CA ILE A 29 9.01 6.74 17.57
C ILE A 29 8.87 5.97 16.25
N THR A 30 9.85 5.13 15.91
CA THR A 30 9.81 4.37 14.65
C THR A 30 8.70 3.32 14.65
N MET A 31 8.36 2.74 15.81
CA MET A 31 7.19 1.87 15.94
C MET A 31 5.89 2.63 15.69
N VAL A 32 5.72 3.83 16.24
CA VAL A 32 4.53 4.66 16.00
C VAL A 32 4.40 4.99 14.51
N VAL A 33 5.50 5.39 13.85
CA VAL A 33 5.51 5.67 12.40
C VAL A 33 5.15 4.42 11.59
N PHE A 34 5.68 3.25 11.98
CA PHE A 34 5.36 1.99 11.30
C PHE A 34 3.88 1.62 11.46
N PHE A 35 3.35 1.60 12.69
CA PHE A 35 1.98 1.16 12.95
C PHE A 35 0.92 2.16 12.51
N LEU A 36 1.16 3.47 12.65
CA LEU A 36 0.16 4.50 12.34
C LEU A 36 0.26 5.06 10.92
N VAL A 37 1.38 4.87 10.21
CA VAL A 37 1.58 5.44 8.87
C VAL A 37 1.88 4.35 7.84
N SER A 38 2.91 3.55 8.06
CA SER A 38 3.34 2.52 7.09
C SER A 38 2.28 1.41 6.90
N LEU A 39 1.75 0.86 8.00
CA LEU A 39 0.73 -0.19 7.97
C LEU A 39 -0.56 0.26 7.26
N PRO A 40 -1.13 1.45 7.56
CA PRO A 40 -2.27 1.97 6.82
C PRO A 40 -1.97 2.21 5.34
N LEU A 41 -0.78 2.70 4.99
CA LEU A 41 -0.35 2.88 3.60
C LEU A 41 -0.34 1.55 2.83
N PHE A 42 0.15 0.48 3.44
CA PHE A 42 0.07 -0.86 2.85
C PHE A 42 -1.36 -1.33 2.67
N GLY A 43 -2.23 -1.12 3.68
CA GLY A 43 -3.64 -1.45 3.58
C GLY A 43 -4.35 -0.72 2.44
N ILE A 44 -4.13 0.60 2.32
CA ILE A 44 -4.67 1.42 1.23
C ILE A 44 -4.13 0.95 -0.12
N GLY A 45 -2.82 0.69 -0.22
CA GLY A 45 -2.20 0.15 -1.43
C GLY A 45 -2.84 -1.16 -1.89
N LEU A 46 -3.06 -2.09 -0.95
CA LEU A 46 -3.73 -3.36 -1.22
C LEU A 46 -5.18 -3.17 -1.68
N LEU A 47 -5.95 -2.32 -1.01
CA LEU A 47 -7.34 -2.03 -1.38
C LEU A 47 -7.45 -1.40 -2.77
N LEU A 48 -6.57 -0.45 -3.09
CA LEU A 48 -6.52 0.18 -4.42
C LEU A 48 -6.16 -0.82 -5.51
N TYR A 49 -5.23 -1.74 -5.23
CA TYR A 49 -4.88 -2.81 -6.14
C TYR A 49 -6.07 -3.76 -6.36
N LEU A 50 -6.72 -4.23 -5.29
CA LEU A 50 -7.91 -5.08 -5.39
C LEU A 50 -9.03 -4.40 -6.18
N ALA A 51 -9.31 -3.13 -5.90
CA ALA A 51 -10.31 -2.36 -6.66
C ALA A 51 -9.96 -2.27 -8.15
N ALA A 52 -8.68 -2.07 -8.48
CA ALA A 52 -8.22 -2.06 -9.87
C ALA A 52 -8.41 -3.42 -10.56
N VAL A 53 -8.11 -4.52 -9.87
CA VAL A 53 -8.30 -5.89 -10.38
C VAL A 53 -9.80 -6.19 -10.57
N VAL A 54 -10.65 -5.84 -9.61
CA VAL A 54 -12.10 -6.06 -9.70
C VAL A 54 -12.71 -5.26 -10.88
N LEU A 55 -12.28 -4.01 -11.05
CA LEU A 55 -12.69 -3.19 -12.20
C LEU A 55 -12.26 -3.83 -13.53
N ASP A 56 -11.03 -4.37 -13.58
CA ASP A 56 -10.49 -5.00 -14.78
C ASP A 56 -11.22 -6.30 -15.13
N LEU A 57 -11.50 -7.15 -14.14
CA LEU A 57 -12.28 -8.39 -14.29
C LEU A 57 -13.72 -8.11 -14.74
N ARG A 58 -14.36 -7.10 -14.17
CA ARG A 58 -15.70 -6.66 -14.59
C ARG A 58 -15.70 -6.16 -16.03
N SER A 59 -14.65 -5.44 -16.44
CA SER A 59 -14.50 -4.96 -17.82
C SER A 59 -14.36 -6.10 -18.83
N HIS A 60 -13.78 -7.23 -18.42
CA HIS A 60 -13.58 -8.41 -19.28
C HIS A 60 -14.74 -9.41 -19.22
N LYS A 61 -15.85 -9.09 -18.51
CA LYS A 61 -17.03 -9.96 -18.35
C LYS A 61 -16.69 -11.37 -17.85
N VAL A 62 -15.64 -11.49 -17.05
CA VAL A 62 -15.29 -12.75 -16.37
C VAL A 62 -16.11 -12.89 -15.07
N LEU A 63 -16.79 -11.82 -14.66
CA LEU A 63 -17.67 -11.73 -13.50
C LEU A 63 -19.03 -11.12 -13.87
#